data_AF-A0A957VPT4-F1
#
_entry.id   AF-A0A957VPT4-F1
#
_cell.length_a   1.000
_cell.length_b   1.000
_cell.length_c   1.000
_cell.angle_alpha   90.00
_cell.angle_beta   90.00
_cell.angle_gamma   90.00
#
_symmetry.space_group_name_H-M   'P 1'
#
loop_
_entity.id
_entity.type
_entity.pdbx_description
1 polymer ?
#
loop_
_entity_poly.entity_id
_entity_poly.type
_entity_poly.pdbx_seq_one_letter_code
_entity_poly.pdbx_strand_id
1 'polypeptide(L)'
;GFLLFAIGNQIIRDVPPAMTEFARAALVKVPLTRGTANLHPAILITALVVILVWLLLDYTMLGRGIYALGGAREAAERAGFNVTRIQYFIYATVGVVSGIAGMTFGSLARQANPQDIVGMELNVIAAVVLGGAQLTGGRGTVIGTVLGVILVVIANNSLILIGVPSVWQRVVIGAIILIGTGIPAIQARRAGKRSFGLAEA
;
A
#
# COMPACT_ATOMS: atom_id res chain seq x y z
N GLY A 1 -2.00 -1.81 -17.17
CA GLY A 1 -2.60 -2.42 -18.36
C GLY A 1 -3.30 -1.41 -19.24
N PHE A 2 -4.43 -0.86 -18.78
CA PHE A 2 -5.27 0.07 -19.55
C PHE A 2 -4.53 1.29 -20.14
N LEU A 3 -3.60 1.89 -19.40
CA LEU A 3 -2.79 3.02 -19.89
C LEU A 3 -1.88 2.66 -21.07
N LEU A 4 -1.26 1.47 -21.06
CA LEU A 4 -0.45 1.01 -22.20
C LEU A 4 -1.29 0.74 -23.44
N PHE A 5 -2.53 0.27 -23.25
CA PHE A 5 -3.46 0.05 -24.35
C PHE A 5 -3.97 1.38 -24.94
N ALA A 6 -4.28 2.37 -24.10
CA ALA A 6 -4.89 3.63 -24.53
C ALA A 6 -3.87 4.69 -25.03
N ILE A 7 -2.67 4.75 -24.44
CA ILE A 7 -1.68 5.82 -24.70
C ILE A 7 -0.45 5.29 -25.46
N GLY A 8 -0.25 3.96 -25.50
CA GLY A 8 0.97 3.35 -26.04
C GLY A 8 2.19 3.60 -25.15
N ASN A 9 3.40 3.47 -25.70
CA ASN A 9 4.67 3.67 -24.97
C ASN A 9 5.18 5.13 -25.03
N GLN A 10 4.28 6.11 -25.22
CA GLN A 10 4.66 7.50 -25.35
C GLN A 10 4.98 8.08 -23.97
N ILE A 11 6.19 8.62 -23.81
CA ILE A 11 6.62 9.28 -22.57
C ILE A 11 6.25 10.77 -22.67
N ILE A 12 5.26 11.20 -21.89
CA ILE A 12 4.83 12.60 -21.87
C ILE A 12 5.74 13.34 -20.88
N ARG A 13 6.59 14.23 -21.41
CA ARG A 13 7.55 15.03 -20.63
C ARG A 13 7.09 16.48 -20.40
N ASP A 14 6.05 16.91 -21.10
CA ASP A 14 5.44 18.23 -20.94
C ASP A 14 4.42 18.20 -19.81
N VAL A 15 4.92 18.37 -18.58
CA VAL A 15 4.08 18.38 -17.38
C VAL A 15 3.69 19.82 -17.05
N PRO A 16 2.41 20.12 -16.72
CA PRO A 16 1.96 21.48 -16.43
C PRO A 16 2.82 22.18 -15.37
N PRO A 17 3.07 23.50 -15.50
CA PRO A 17 3.94 24.24 -14.59
C PRO A 17 3.51 24.13 -13.12
N ALA A 18 2.21 24.05 -12.83
CA ALA A 18 1.68 23.83 -11.49
C ALA A 18 2.11 22.49 -10.84
N MET A 19 2.28 21.41 -11.63
CA MET A 19 2.82 20.14 -11.14
C MET A 19 4.32 20.24 -10.86
N THR A 20 5.05 21.01 -11.67
CA THR A 20 6.48 21.25 -11.43
C THR A 20 6.73 22.16 -10.22
N GLU A 21 5.82 23.09 -9.92
CA GLU A 21 5.85 23.90 -8.69
C GLU A 21 5.52 23.06 -7.46
N PHE A 22 4.49 22.20 -7.53
CA PHE A 22 4.17 21.26 -6.46
C PHE A 22 5.31 20.26 -6.19
N ALA A 23 6.01 19.84 -7.24
CA ALA A 23 7.22 19.01 -7.18
C ALA A 23 8.53 19.77 -6.86
N ARG A 24 8.47 21.10 -6.74
CA ARG A 24 9.61 21.93 -6.30
C ARG A 24 9.37 22.54 -4.92
N ALA A 25 8.11 22.63 -4.50
CA ALA A 25 7.72 22.97 -3.15
C ALA A 25 8.42 21.97 -2.22
N ALA A 26 9.30 22.48 -1.37
CA ALA A 26 9.99 21.70 -0.34
C ALA A 26 9.56 22.29 0.99
N LEU A 27 8.90 21.48 1.82
CA LEU A 27 8.40 21.93 3.13
C LEU A 27 9.54 22.10 4.14
N VAL A 28 10.53 21.22 4.08
CA VAL A 28 11.73 21.28 4.93
C VAL A 28 12.94 21.00 4.04
N LYS A 29 13.86 21.96 3.98
CA LYS A 29 15.17 21.80 3.36
C LYS A 29 16.17 21.57 4.48
N VAL A 30 16.63 20.34 4.67
CA VAL A 30 17.72 20.05 5.63
C VAL A 30 19.03 20.06 4.84
N PRO A 31 19.94 21.03 5.08
CA PRO A 31 21.26 20.99 4.47
C PRO A 31 22.11 19.92 5.16
N LEU A 32 22.51 18.88 4.42
CA LEU A 32 23.55 17.95 4.84
C LEU A 32 24.86 18.27 4.09
N THR A 33 25.99 17.90 4.69
CA THR A 33 27.37 18.14 4.22
C THR A 33 27.68 17.62 2.80
N ARG A 34 26.77 16.85 2.16
CA ARG A 34 26.88 16.38 0.76
C ARG A 34 25.57 16.52 -0.05
N GLY A 35 24.62 17.35 0.37
CA GLY A 35 23.38 17.60 -0.38
C GLY A 35 22.20 18.09 0.48
N THR A 36 21.15 18.61 -0.15
CA THR A 36 19.91 19.01 0.55
C THR A 36 18.91 17.85 0.57
N ALA A 37 18.53 17.39 1.76
CA ALA A 37 17.36 16.52 1.91
C ALA A 37 16.10 17.41 1.87
N ASN A 38 15.32 17.29 0.81
CA ASN A 38 14.05 18.02 0.64
C ASN A 38 12.89 17.11 1.05
N LEU A 39 12.14 17.47 2.10
CA LEU A 39 10.84 16.83 2.35
C LEU A 39 9.81 17.39 1.35
N HIS A 40 9.39 16.52 0.44
CA HIS A 40 8.32 16.83 -0.51
C HIS A 40 6.95 16.88 0.19
N PRO A 41 6.05 17.81 -0.20
CA PRO A 41 4.68 17.90 0.28
C PRO A 41 3.87 16.62 0.12
N ALA A 42 4.26 15.76 -0.81
CA ALA A 42 3.71 14.42 -0.97
C ALA A 42 3.68 13.63 0.35
N ILE A 43 4.67 13.80 1.23
CA ILE A 43 4.70 13.12 2.54
C ILE A 43 3.53 13.56 3.43
N LEU A 44 3.13 14.84 3.37
CA LEU A 44 1.99 15.33 4.14
C LEU A 44 0.68 14.79 3.59
N ILE A 45 0.55 14.68 2.27
CA ILE A 45 -0.63 14.07 1.64
C ILE A 45 -0.74 12.60 2.07
N THR A 46 0.36 11.85 1.99
CA THR A 46 0.36 10.45 2.43
C THR A 46 0.07 10.33 3.93
N ALA A 47 0.69 11.16 4.78
CA ALA A 47 0.43 11.17 6.22
C ALA A 47 -1.03 11.51 6.54
N LEU A 48 -1.60 12.52 5.87
CA LEU A 48 -3.00 12.90 6.01
C LEU A 48 -3.94 11.75 5.63
N VAL A 49 -3.69 11.09 4.50
CA VAL A 49 -4.48 9.93 4.06
C VAL A 49 -4.37 8.79 5.07
N VAL A 50 -3.17 8.47 5.55
CA VAL A 50 -2.95 7.43 6.57
C VAL A 50 -3.72 7.75 7.85
N ILE A 51 -3.68 9.01 8.32
CA ILE A 51 -4.40 9.44 9.52
C ILE A 51 -5.91 9.35 9.30
N LEU A 52 -6.42 9.80 8.16
CA LEU A 52 -7.86 9.73 7.85
C LEU A 52 -8.35 8.28 7.78
N VAL A 53 -7.59 7.40 7.14
CA VAL A 53 -7.90 5.97 7.05
C VAL A 53 -7.82 5.33 8.43
N TRP A 54 -6.80 5.65 9.23
CA TRP A 54 -6.67 5.17 10.59
C TRP A 54 -7.84 5.59 11.48
N LEU A 55 -8.21 6.88 11.45
CA LEU A 55 -9.38 7.38 12.16
C LEU A 55 -10.67 6.70 11.71
N LEU A 56 -10.81 6.48 10.40
CA LEU A 56 -11.97 5.80 9.84
C LEU A 56 -12.05 4.35 10.33
N LEU A 57 -10.95 3.60 10.33
CA LEU A 57 -10.97 2.18 10.70
C LEU A 57 -11.09 1.98 12.22
N ASP A 58 -10.42 2.78 13.04
CA ASP A 58 -10.35 2.55 14.49
C ASP A 58 -11.51 3.22 15.26
N TYR A 59 -12.00 4.37 14.80
CA TYR A 59 -12.95 5.18 15.56
C TYR A 59 -14.37 5.19 14.99
N THR A 60 -14.61 4.70 13.77
CA THR A 60 -15.96 4.73 13.17
C THR A 60 -16.67 3.38 13.17
N MET A 61 -18.01 3.43 13.21
CA MET A 61 -18.87 2.25 13.02
C MET A 61 -18.68 1.61 11.63
N LEU A 62 -18.32 2.41 10.62
CA LEU A 62 -17.99 1.91 9.29
C LEU A 62 -16.74 1.04 9.33
N GLY A 63 -15.70 1.45 10.05
CA GLY A 63 -14.48 0.65 10.28
C GLY A 63 -14.79 -0.72 10.87
N ARG A 64 -15.60 -0.77 11.94
CA ARG A 64 -16.05 -2.03 12.55
C ARG A 64 -16.83 -2.91 11.57
N GLY A 65 -17.69 -2.30 10.75
CA GLY A 65 -18.42 -3.00 9.69
C GLY A 65 -17.51 -3.59 8.60
N ILE A 66 -16.42 -2.89 8.24
CA ILE A 66 -15.41 -3.36 7.27
C ILE A 66 -14.67 -4.59 7.83
N TYR A 67 -14.24 -4.55 9.09
CA TYR A 67 -13.60 -5.71 9.73
C TYR A 67 -14.56 -6.91 9.89
N ALA A 68 -15.82 -6.66 10.26
CA ALA A 68 -16.84 -7.70 10.36
C ALA A 68 -17.10 -8.38 9.00
N LEU A 69 -17.27 -7.58 7.93
CA LEU A 69 -17.43 -8.08 6.57
C LEU A 69 -16.23 -8.93 6.12
N GLY A 70 -15.01 -8.51 6.48
CA GLY A 70 -13.80 -9.26 6.16
C GLY A 70 -13.65 -10.58 6.91
N GLY A 71 -14.28 -10.76 8.07
CA GLY A 71 -14.22 -12.02 8.83
C GLY A 71 -15.15 -13.09 8.27
N ALA A 72 -16.44 -12.76 8.18
CA ALA A 72 -17.45 -13.60 7.54
C ALA A 72 -18.63 -12.74 7.10
N ARG A 73 -18.93 -12.73 5.80
CA ARG A 73 -20.03 -11.94 5.23
C ARG A 73 -21.37 -12.26 5.90
N GLU A 74 -21.69 -13.55 6.04
CA GLU A 74 -22.94 -14.01 6.65
C GLU A 74 -23.08 -13.56 8.10
N ALA A 75 -21.96 -13.54 8.85
CA ALA A 75 -21.96 -13.06 10.23
C ALA A 75 -22.18 -11.54 10.32
N ALA A 76 -21.61 -10.77 9.39
CA ALA A 76 -21.82 -9.33 9.31
C ALA A 76 -23.28 -8.97 8.97
N GLU A 77 -23.90 -9.71 8.04
CA GLU A 77 -25.31 -9.53 7.68
C GLU A 77 -26.24 -9.83 8.87
N ARG A 78 -25.97 -10.91 9.61
CA ARG A 78 -26.72 -11.26 10.83
C ARG A 78 -26.50 -10.27 11.98
N ALA A 79 -25.33 -9.63 12.05
CA ALA A 79 -25.03 -8.58 13.00
C ALA A 79 -25.70 -7.22 12.66
N GLY A 80 -26.47 -7.15 11.58
CA GLY A 80 -27.22 -5.95 11.17
C GLY A 80 -26.41 -4.96 10.33
N PHE A 81 -25.22 -5.33 9.85
CA PHE A 81 -24.47 -4.48 8.94
C PHE A 81 -25.01 -4.59 7.51
N ASN A 82 -25.24 -3.45 6.86
CA ASN A 82 -25.58 -3.43 5.44
C ASN A 82 -24.30 -3.64 4.61
N VAL A 83 -24.01 -4.91 4.29
CA VAL A 83 -22.82 -5.32 3.54
C VAL A 83 -22.69 -4.60 2.21
N THR A 84 -23.78 -4.47 1.45
CA THR A 84 -23.76 -3.82 0.14
C THR A 84 -23.32 -2.36 0.24
N ARG A 85 -23.86 -1.60 1.20
CA ARG A 85 -23.47 -0.20 1.40
C ARG A 85 -22.02 -0.05 1.83
N ILE A 86 -21.54 -0.93 2.72
CA ILE A 86 -20.14 -0.95 3.15
C ILE A 86 -19.22 -1.26 1.97
N GLN A 87 -19.59 -2.22 1.12
CA GLN A 87 -18.79 -2.60 -0.04
C GLN A 87 -18.67 -1.45 -1.06
N TYR A 88 -19.76 -0.75 -1.37
CA TYR A 88 -19.70 0.45 -2.22
C TYR A 88 -18.79 1.53 -1.63
N PHE A 89 -18.89 1.76 -0.31
CA PHE A 89 -18.08 2.73 0.38
C PHE A 89 -16.58 2.38 0.33
N ILE A 90 -16.23 1.11 0.51
CA ILE A 90 -14.84 0.63 0.39
C ILE A 90 -14.30 0.93 -1.01
N TYR A 91 -15.02 0.51 -2.07
CA TYR A 91 -14.56 0.72 -3.45
C TYR A 91 -14.44 2.21 -3.81
N ALA A 92 -15.40 3.04 -3.38
CA ALA A 92 -15.34 4.48 -3.60
C ALA A 92 -14.12 5.11 -2.90
N THR A 93 -13.87 4.75 -1.65
CA THR A 93 -12.74 5.27 -0.87
C THR A 93 -11.40 4.85 -1.48
N VAL A 94 -11.27 3.58 -1.89
CA VAL A 94 -10.06 3.08 -2.57
C VAL A 94 -9.83 3.82 -3.90
N GLY A 95 -10.90 4.10 -4.65
CA GLY A 95 -10.81 4.89 -5.89
C GLY A 95 -10.30 6.30 -5.65
N VAL A 96 -10.83 7.01 -4.65
CA VAL A 96 -10.39 8.36 -4.29
C VAL A 96 -8.93 8.36 -3.85
N VAL A 97 -8.53 7.44 -2.96
CA VAL A 97 -7.16 7.34 -2.46
C VAL A 97 -6.17 6.98 -3.59
N SER A 98 -6.54 6.03 -4.46
CA SER A 98 -5.71 5.65 -5.60
C SER A 98 -5.55 6.79 -6.61
N GLY A 99 -6.60 7.57 -6.86
CA GLY A 99 -6.54 8.77 -7.71
C GLY A 99 -5.57 9.83 -7.17
N ILE A 100 -5.67 10.14 -5.87
CA ILE A 100 -4.74 11.08 -5.21
C ILE A 100 -3.30 10.57 -5.26
N ALA A 101 -3.09 9.26 -5.01
CA ALA A 101 -1.76 8.64 -5.07
C ALA A 101 -1.17 8.72 -6.48
N GLY A 102 -1.96 8.44 -7.53
CA GLY A 102 -1.52 8.54 -8.92
C GLY A 102 -1.17 9.96 -9.35
N MET A 103 -1.99 10.96 -8.98
CA MET A 103 -1.69 12.38 -9.25
C MET A 103 -0.41 12.84 -8.55
N THR A 104 -0.22 12.42 -7.30
CA THR A 104 0.97 12.75 -6.51
C THR A 104 2.22 12.11 -7.13
N PHE A 105 2.14 10.84 -7.53
CA PHE A 105 3.23 10.13 -8.20
C PHE A 105 3.62 10.79 -9.52
N GLY A 106 2.65 11.10 -10.39
CA GLY A 106 2.91 11.77 -11.67
C GLY A 106 3.56 13.15 -11.50
N SER A 107 3.13 13.90 -10.49
CA SER A 107 3.74 15.20 -10.16
C SER A 107 5.19 15.04 -9.71
N LEU A 108 5.49 14.05 -8.86
CA LEU A 108 6.86 13.76 -8.39
C LEU A 108 7.78 13.28 -9.50
N ALA A 109 7.27 12.41 -10.38
CA ALA A 109 8.03 11.84 -11.49
C ALA A 109 8.41 12.91 -12.52
N ARG A 110 7.66 14.03 -12.61
CA ARG A 110 7.86 15.09 -13.62
C ARG A 110 7.85 14.57 -15.07
N GLN A 111 7.30 13.38 -15.26
CA GLN A 111 7.10 12.72 -16.54
C GLN A 111 6.00 11.68 -16.33
N ALA A 112 5.17 11.47 -17.35
CA ALA A 112 4.23 10.36 -17.36
C ALA A 112 4.79 9.25 -18.25
N ASN A 113 5.33 8.22 -17.62
CA ASN A 113 5.71 6.98 -18.28
C ASN A 113 4.74 5.85 -17.87
N PRO A 114 3.97 5.27 -18.81
CA PRO A 114 3.03 4.19 -18.53
C PRO A 114 3.68 2.93 -17.93
N GLN A 115 5.00 2.75 -18.07
CA GLN A 115 5.71 1.57 -17.56
C GLN A 115 6.13 1.68 -16.08
N ASP A 116 6.17 2.89 -15.49
CA ASP A 116 6.78 3.10 -14.17
C ASP A 116 6.03 2.38 -13.03
N ILE A 117 4.72 2.19 -13.17
CA ILE A 117 3.86 1.57 -12.14
C ILE A 117 3.55 0.10 -12.44
N VAL A 118 3.86 -0.38 -13.65
CA VAL A 118 3.51 -1.74 -14.08
C VAL A 118 4.32 -2.78 -13.32
N GLY A 119 3.62 -3.71 -12.67
CA GLY A 119 4.23 -4.78 -11.90
C GLY A 119 4.54 -4.39 -10.45
N MET A 120 4.22 -3.16 -10.03
CA MET A 120 4.31 -2.79 -8.61
C MET A 120 3.11 -3.27 -7.79
N GLU A 121 2.01 -3.67 -8.42
CA GLU A 121 0.78 -4.07 -7.75
C GLU A 121 1.02 -5.25 -6.79
N LEU A 122 1.75 -6.26 -7.26
CA LEU A 122 2.09 -7.44 -6.45
C LEU A 122 2.99 -7.08 -5.27
N ASN A 123 3.95 -6.16 -5.48
CA ASN A 123 4.84 -5.70 -4.41
C ASN A 123 4.07 -4.92 -3.33
N VAL A 124 3.07 -4.12 -3.74
CA VAL A 124 2.22 -3.38 -2.80
C VAL A 124 1.37 -4.34 -1.96
N ILE A 125 0.70 -5.32 -2.59
CA ILE A 125 -0.08 -6.34 -1.87
C ILE A 125 0.81 -7.07 -0.87
N ALA A 126 1.99 -7.47 -1.31
CA ALA A 126 2.94 -8.18 -0.48
C ALA A 126 3.44 -7.38 0.73
N ALA A 127 3.78 -6.09 0.53
CA ALA A 127 4.21 -5.22 1.62
C ALA A 127 3.12 -5.03 2.68
N VAL A 128 1.86 -4.92 2.25
CA VAL A 128 0.69 -4.78 3.14
C VAL A 128 0.42 -6.08 3.91
N VAL A 129 0.55 -7.24 3.26
CA VAL A 129 0.41 -8.55 3.92
C VAL A 129 1.56 -8.80 4.90
N LEU A 130 2.79 -8.40 4.55
CA LEU A 130 3.94 -8.43 5.46
C LEU A 130 3.68 -7.57 6.70
N GLY A 131 3.01 -6.42 6.51
CA GLY A 131 2.52 -5.56 7.58
C GLY A 131 1.43 -6.16 8.47
N GLY A 132 0.96 -7.38 8.18
CA GLY A 132 0.01 -8.12 9.02
C GLY A 132 -1.46 -8.03 8.58
N ALA A 133 -1.75 -7.49 7.40
CA ALA A 133 -3.10 -7.53 6.83
C ALA A 133 -3.42 -8.94 6.29
N GLN A 134 -4.55 -9.52 6.69
CA GLN A 134 -4.98 -10.82 6.19
C GLN A 134 -5.62 -10.70 4.81
N LEU A 135 -5.15 -11.50 3.84
CA LEU A 135 -5.70 -11.55 2.49
C LEU A 135 -7.17 -12.02 2.45
N THR A 136 -7.53 -12.87 3.42
CA THR A 136 -8.90 -13.36 3.62
C THR A 136 -9.81 -12.35 4.30
N GLY A 137 -9.26 -11.23 4.79
CA GLY A 137 -10.00 -10.21 5.52
C GLY A 137 -10.11 -10.47 7.03
N GLY A 138 -10.72 -9.52 7.75
CA GLY A 138 -11.13 -9.66 9.15
C GLY A 138 -10.07 -9.27 10.18
N ARG A 139 -8.79 -9.19 9.81
CA ARG A 139 -7.71 -8.68 10.68
C ARG A 139 -6.65 -7.91 9.89
N GLY A 140 -6.11 -6.88 10.54
CA GLY A 140 -5.04 -6.03 10.04
C GLY A 140 -5.07 -4.67 10.74
N THR A 141 -3.94 -3.97 10.82
CA THR A 141 -3.86 -2.62 11.40
C THR A 141 -3.21 -1.67 10.41
N VAL A 142 -3.68 -0.41 10.39
CA VAL A 142 -3.09 0.61 9.50
C VAL A 142 -1.61 0.80 9.81
N ILE A 143 -1.24 0.83 11.09
CA ILE A 143 0.16 0.95 11.53
C ILE A 143 1.01 -0.21 11.00
N GLY A 144 0.53 -1.45 11.10
CA GLY A 144 1.21 -2.61 10.55
C GLY A 144 1.45 -2.49 9.05
N THR A 145 0.44 -2.05 8.28
CA THR A 145 0.58 -1.84 6.84
C THR A 145 1.62 -0.78 6.48
N VAL A 146 1.66 0.33 7.23
CA VAL A 146 2.64 1.40 7.02
C VAL A 146 4.06 0.89 7.29
N LEU A 147 4.26 0.14 8.38
CA LEU A 147 5.55 -0.47 8.70
C LEU A 147 6.01 -1.47 7.63
N GLY A 148 5.09 -2.31 7.13
CA GLY A 148 5.38 -3.25 6.04
C GLY A 148 5.80 -2.56 4.75
N VAL A 149 5.09 -1.49 4.36
CA VAL A 149 5.44 -0.67 3.19
C VAL A 149 6.79 0.01 3.37
N ILE A 150 7.05 0.63 4.52
CA ILE A 150 8.34 1.28 4.83
C ILE A 150 9.49 0.26 4.73
N LEU A 151 9.33 -0.94 5.30
CA LEU A 151 10.34 -1.99 5.23
C LEU A 151 10.70 -2.36 3.79
N VAL A 152 9.69 -2.60 2.95
CA VAL A 152 9.91 -2.97 1.53
C VAL A 152 10.57 -1.82 0.76
N VAL A 153 10.14 -0.57 1.01
CA VAL A 153 10.70 0.62 0.36
C VAL A 153 12.16 0.83 0.79
N ILE A 154 12.49 0.70 2.07
CA ILE A 154 13.87 0.82 2.56
C ILE A 154 14.74 -0.29 1.98
N ALA A 155 14.26 -1.53 1.92
CA ALA A 155 14.99 -2.64 1.33
C ALA A 155 15.28 -2.39 -0.15
N ASN A 156 14.29 -1.92 -0.92
CA ASN A 156 14.46 -1.57 -2.32
C ASN A 156 15.49 -0.43 -2.51
N ASN A 157 15.37 0.66 -1.75
CA ASN A 157 16.32 1.77 -1.83
C ASN A 157 17.74 1.34 -1.43
N SER A 158 17.88 0.46 -0.43
CA SER A 158 19.20 -0.07 -0.02
C SER A 158 19.87 -0.87 -1.14
N LEU A 159 19.12 -1.73 -1.83
CA LEU A 159 19.61 -2.49 -2.98
C LEU A 159 20.04 -1.58 -4.14
N ILE A 160 19.30 -0.49 -4.36
CA ILE A 160 19.65 0.53 -5.36
C ILE A 160 20.98 1.21 -5.00
N LEU A 161 21.16 1.62 -3.74
CA LEU A 161 22.37 2.31 -3.27
C LEU A 161 23.63 1.43 -3.33
N ILE A 162 23.47 0.11 -3.17
CA ILE A 162 24.56 -0.87 -3.29
C ILE A 162 24.90 -1.14 -4.78
N GLY A 163 24.12 -0.61 -5.73
CA GLY A 163 24.37 -0.74 -7.17
C GLY A 163 23.92 -2.09 -7.74
N VAL A 164 23.02 -2.80 -7.06
CA VAL A 164 22.50 -4.09 -7.54
C VAL A 164 21.65 -3.87 -8.81
N PRO A 165 21.86 -4.63 -9.90
CA PRO A 165 21.04 -4.49 -11.10
C PRO A 165 19.55 -4.73 -10.85
N SER A 166 18.67 -3.97 -11.52
CA SER A 166 17.20 -4.00 -11.34
C SER A 166 16.57 -5.41 -11.39
N VAL A 167 17.11 -6.29 -12.23
CA VAL A 167 16.65 -7.69 -12.33
C VAL A 167 16.85 -8.43 -10.99
N TRP A 168 18.03 -8.29 -10.38
CA TRP A 168 18.35 -8.91 -9.09
C TRP A 168 17.59 -8.26 -7.94
N GLN A 169 17.31 -6.97 -8.01
CA GLN A 169 16.46 -6.29 -7.03
C GLN A 169 15.06 -6.93 -6.96
N ARG A 170 14.44 -7.19 -8.12
CA ARG A 170 13.12 -7.84 -8.18
C ARG A 170 13.12 -9.23 -7.55
N VAL A 171 14.18 -10.02 -7.80
CA VAL A 171 14.33 -11.36 -7.21
C VAL A 171 14.47 -11.28 -5.68
N VAL A 172 15.32 -10.39 -5.18
CA VAL A 172 15.53 -10.23 -3.72
C VAL A 172 14.27 -9.74 -3.02
N ILE A 173 13.58 -8.76 -3.59
CA ILE A 173 12.32 -8.25 -3.04
C ILE A 173 11.24 -9.34 -3.05
N GLY A 174 11.13 -10.09 -4.14
CA GLY A 174 10.25 -11.26 -4.22
C GLY A 174 10.57 -12.31 -3.15
N ALA A 175 11.85 -12.57 -2.89
CA ALA A 175 12.27 -13.49 -1.83
C ALA A 175 11.94 -12.95 -0.43
N ILE A 176 12.20 -11.67 -0.15
CA ILE A 176 11.83 -11.02 1.13
C ILE A 176 10.34 -11.14 1.38
N ILE A 177 9.53 -10.90 0.35
CA ILE A 177 8.08 -11.03 0.40
C ILE A 177 7.66 -12.47 0.68
N LEU A 178 8.17 -13.44 -0.09
CA LEU A 178 7.82 -14.86 0.05
C LEU A 178 8.14 -15.38 1.46
N ILE A 179 9.30 -15.00 1.99
CA ILE A 179 9.73 -15.38 3.33
C ILE A 179 8.86 -14.65 4.37
N GLY A 180 8.71 -13.34 4.22
CA GLY A 180 8.04 -12.48 5.17
C GLY A 180 6.53 -12.70 5.27
N THR A 181 5.86 -13.10 4.18
CA THR A 181 4.43 -13.46 4.20
C THR A 181 4.20 -14.96 4.34
N GLY A 182 5.09 -15.79 3.78
CA GLY A 182 4.98 -17.24 3.80
C GLY A 182 5.15 -17.83 5.20
N ILE A 183 6.11 -17.32 5.98
CA ILE A 183 6.35 -17.82 7.35
C ILE A 183 5.13 -17.57 8.26
N PRO A 184 4.57 -16.34 8.37
CA PRO A 184 3.35 -16.10 9.14
C PRO A 184 2.14 -16.89 8.63
N ALA A 185 2.00 -17.05 7.30
CA ALA A 185 0.90 -17.82 6.72
C ALA A 185 0.96 -19.30 7.12
N ILE A 186 2.16 -19.91 7.11
CA ILE A 186 2.36 -21.29 7.54
C ILE A 186 2.13 -21.42 9.05
N GLN A 187 2.60 -20.47 9.86
CA GLN A 187 2.37 -20.46 11.31
C GLN A 187 0.88 -20.36 11.65
N ALA A 188 0.14 -19.47 10.97
CA ALA A 188 -1.31 -19.34 11.15
C ALA A 188 -2.06 -20.64 10.79
N ARG A 189 -1.67 -21.31 9.70
CA ARG A 189 -2.23 -22.61 9.32
C ARG A 189 -1.92 -23.71 10.34
N ARG A 190 -0.72 -23.72 10.94
CA ARG A 190 -0.34 -24.68 11.98
C ARG A 190 -1.07 -24.43 13.31
N ALA A 191 -1.32 -23.17 13.66
CA ALA A 191 -2.09 -22.82 14.85
C ALA A 191 -3.56 -23.28 14.74
N GLY A 192 -4.19 -23.13 13.57
CA GLY A 192 -5.57 -23.61 13.35
C GLY A 192 -5.73 -25.14 13.41
N LYS A 193 -4.68 -25.92 13.08
CA LYS A 193 -4.70 -27.38 13.24
C LYS A 193 -4.59 -27.83 14.71
N ARG A 194 -3.96 -27.03 15.58
CA ARG A 194 -3.81 -27.35 17.01
C ARG A 194 -5.09 -27.17 17.82
N SER A 195 -5.98 -26.25 17.44
CA SER A 195 -7.26 -26.05 18.13
C SER A 195 -8.28 -27.15 17.85
N PHE A 196 -8.19 -27.81 16.68
CA PHE A 196 -9.10 -28.89 16.33
C PHE A 196 -8.77 -30.20 17.08
N GLY A 197 -7.47 -30.50 17.25
CA GLY A 197 -7.04 -31.70 18.00
C GLY A 197 -7.24 -31.65 19.52
N LEU A 198 -7.57 -30.48 20.10
CA LEU A 198 -7.95 -30.33 21.52
C LEU A 198 -9.46 -30.37 21.74
N ALA A 199 -10.27 -30.27 20.68
CA ALA A 199 -11.72 -30.41 20.76
C ALA A 199 -12.18 -31.88 20.61
N GLU A 200 -11.27 -32.77 20.19
CA GLU A 200 -11.50 -34.21 20.01
C GLU A 200 -10.85 -35.07 21.13
N ALA A 201 -10.25 -34.46 22.15
CA ALA A 201 -9.63 -35.13 23.30
C ALA A 201 -10.35 -34.78 24.61
#